data_AF-A0A496QDA0-F1
#
_entry.id   AF-A0A496QDA0-F1
#
_cell.length_a   1.000
_cell.length_b   1.000
_cell.length_c   1.000
_cell.angle_alpha   90.00
_cell.angle_beta   90.00
_cell.angle_gamma   90.00
#
_symmetry.space_group_name_H-M   'P 1'
#
loop_
_entity.id
_entity.type
_entity.pdbx_description
1 polymer ?
#
loop_
_entity_poly.entity_id
_entity_poly.type
_entity_poly.pdbx_seq_one_letter_code
_entity_poly.pdbx_strand_id
1 'polypeptide(L)'
;MTAYIIRRLLLLPLILIGVTLIIFSMIWSLGPERLLASYVKSPEALKTPDAAERLIRKYGLDQPMPVMYGKWLLNVLKGDLGYSLVGKAPVAKAIAERFPYTLELALYAFIPVVFVAIWLGITSAVHQNKFSDQFIRVFALIGWSLPDFVFGLLLLWGFYAVLGWFPPGMIDTKYEMVLRSPEWHTITHMPTI
;
A
#
# COMPACT_ATOMS: atom_id res chain seq x y z
N MET A 1 -6.12 -16.98 25.14
CA MET A 1 -6.02 -16.69 23.69
C MET A 1 -7.31 -16.12 23.10
N THR A 2 -8.48 -16.75 23.28
CA THR A 2 -9.77 -16.27 22.75
C THR A 2 -10.13 -14.85 23.22
N ALA A 3 -10.06 -14.56 24.52
CA ALA A 3 -10.32 -13.22 25.06
C ALA A 3 -9.37 -12.13 24.47
N TYR A 4 -8.12 -12.49 24.18
CA TYR A 4 -7.16 -11.60 23.53
C TYR A 4 -7.53 -11.33 22.07
N ILE A 5 -7.91 -12.37 21.32
CA ILE A 5 -8.38 -12.23 19.93
C ILE A 5 -9.62 -11.35 19.87
N ILE A 6 -10.62 -11.60 20.73
CA ILE A 6 -11.84 -10.80 20.80
C ILE A 6 -11.50 -9.33 21.12
N ARG A 7 -10.65 -9.08 22.12
CA ARG A 7 -10.22 -7.73 22.46
C ARG A 7 -9.55 -7.02 21.27
N ARG A 8 -8.67 -7.71 20.53
CA ARG A 8 -8.02 -7.18 19.32
C ARG A 8 -9.04 -6.89 18.22
N LEU A 9 -9.96 -7.80 17.95
CA LEU A 9 -11.01 -7.63 16.94
C LEU A 9 -11.94 -6.46 17.28
N LEU A 10 -12.27 -6.24 18.55
CA LEU A 10 -13.08 -5.10 18.99
C LEU A 10 -12.32 -3.76 18.89
N LEU A 11 -10.99 -3.77 19.00
CA LEU A 11 -10.16 -2.57 18.81
C LEU A 11 -10.00 -2.19 17.32
N LEU A 12 -10.13 -3.13 16.39
CA LEU A 12 -9.95 -2.86 14.95
C LEU A 12 -10.89 -1.78 14.43
N PRO A 13 -12.23 -1.83 14.64
CA PRO A 13 -13.12 -0.75 14.19
C PRO A 13 -12.74 0.62 14.77
N LEU A 14 -12.36 0.69 16.04
CA LEU A 14 -11.97 1.94 16.68
C LEU A 14 -10.72 2.54 16.02
N ILE A 15 -9.72 1.71 15.74
CA ILE A 15 -8.50 2.13 15.04
C ILE A 15 -8.82 2.56 13.61
N LEU A 16 -9.61 1.78 12.87
CA LEU A 16 -10.00 2.11 11.50
C LEU A 16 -10.77 3.42 11.42
N ILE A 17 -11.72 3.65 12.33
CA ILE A 17 -12.45 4.92 12.42
C ILE A 17 -11.47 6.06 12.74
N GLY A 18 -10.58 5.88 13.73
CA GLY A 18 -9.59 6.90 14.09
C GLY A 18 -8.68 7.29 12.92
N VAL A 19 -8.09 6.31 12.24
CA VAL A 19 -7.19 6.53 11.10
C VAL A 19 -7.95 7.16 9.93
N THR A 20 -9.13 6.65 9.59
CA THR A 20 -9.93 7.20 8.47
C THR A 20 -10.42 8.60 8.78
N LEU A 21 -10.81 8.93 10.02
CA LEU A 21 -11.17 10.29 10.41
C LEU A 21 -10.00 11.26 10.24
N ILE A 22 -8.79 10.88 10.64
CA ILE A 22 -7.61 11.74 10.47
C ILE A 22 -7.35 12.01 8.99
N ILE A 23 -7.28 10.94 8.18
CA ILE A 23 -7.03 11.06 6.73
C ILE A 23 -8.16 11.85 6.06
N PHE A 24 -9.41 11.57 6.41
CA PHE A 24 -10.57 12.26 5.87
C PHE A 24 -10.55 13.74 6.24
N SER A 25 -10.18 14.09 7.48
CA SER A 25 -10.04 15.48 7.92
C SER A 25 -8.97 16.22 7.10
N MET A 26 -7.82 15.58 6.88
CA MET A 26 -6.76 16.14 6.04
C MET A 26 -7.23 16.37 4.61
N ILE A 27 -7.93 15.41 4.01
CA ILE A 27 -8.46 15.53 2.65
C ILE A 27 -9.58 16.58 2.58
N TRP A 28 -10.52 16.57 3.52
CA TRP A 28 -11.61 17.54 3.62
C TRP A 28 -11.09 18.98 3.74
N SER A 29 -9.97 19.18 4.46
CA SER A 29 -9.33 20.49 4.62
C SER A 29 -8.82 21.12 3.32
N LEU A 30 -8.68 20.34 2.24
CA LEU A 30 -8.28 20.83 0.91
C LEU A 30 -9.35 21.71 0.24
N GLY A 31 -10.59 21.65 0.74
CA GLY A 31 -11.72 22.42 0.24
C GLY A 31 -12.47 21.78 -0.94
N PRO A 32 -13.70 22.22 -1.23
CA PRO A 32 -14.62 21.55 -2.17
C PRO A 32 -14.09 21.45 -3.61
N GLU A 33 -13.34 22.46 -4.08
CA GLU A 33 -12.78 22.49 -5.43
C GLU A 33 -11.73 21.41 -5.65
N ARG A 34 -10.85 21.18 -4.67
CA ARG A 34 -9.84 20.12 -4.75
C ARG A 34 -10.46 18.75 -4.62
N LEU A 35 -11.50 18.61 -3.79
CA LEU A 35 -12.25 17.36 -3.66
C LEU A 35 -12.96 17.00 -4.97
N LEU A 36 -13.47 18.00 -5.70
CA LEU A 36 -14.17 17.80 -6.97
C LEU A 36 -13.29 17.08 -8.01
N ALA A 37 -11.97 17.29 -7.97
CA ALA A 37 -11.05 16.60 -8.86
C ALA A 37 -11.20 15.07 -8.80
N SER A 38 -11.60 14.50 -7.64
CA SER A 38 -11.82 13.05 -7.47
C SER A 38 -13.11 12.52 -8.10
N TYR A 39 -14.07 13.39 -8.39
CA TYR A 39 -15.38 13.05 -8.96
C TYR A 39 -15.48 13.36 -10.46
N VAL A 40 -14.60 14.20 -10.98
CA VAL A 40 -14.56 14.59 -12.39
C VAL A 40 -13.62 13.69 -13.17
N LYS A 41 -14.19 12.86 -14.05
CA LYS A 41 -13.44 11.89 -14.86
C LYS A 41 -12.86 12.49 -16.15
N SER A 42 -13.45 13.57 -16.66
CA SER A 42 -13.00 14.26 -17.87
C SER A 42 -12.96 15.77 -17.67
N PRO A 43 -11.93 16.48 -18.19
CA PRO A 43 -11.87 17.93 -18.16
C PRO A 43 -13.07 18.61 -18.86
N GLU A 44 -13.74 17.87 -19.75
CA GLU A 44 -14.92 18.35 -20.47
C GLU A 44 -16.10 18.66 -19.56
N ALA A 45 -16.24 17.93 -18.46
CA ALA A 45 -17.30 18.15 -17.49
C ALA A 45 -17.19 19.50 -16.75
N LEU A 46 -16.06 20.20 -16.88
CA LEU A 46 -15.79 21.52 -16.27
C LEU A 46 -15.81 22.67 -17.28
N LYS A 47 -16.06 22.41 -18.57
CA LYS A 47 -15.98 23.44 -19.63
C LYS A 47 -17.11 24.47 -19.60
N THR A 48 -18.27 24.15 -19.01
CA THR A 48 -19.41 25.08 -18.91
C THR A 48 -19.21 26.07 -17.76
N PRO A 49 -19.62 27.35 -17.91
CA PRO A 49 -19.71 28.27 -16.79
C PRO A 49 -20.50 27.63 -15.63
N ASP A 50 -19.99 27.79 -14.41
CA ASP A 50 -20.53 27.27 -13.15
C ASP A 50 -20.62 25.73 -13.04
N ALA A 51 -20.02 24.97 -13.96
CA ALA A 51 -20.04 23.51 -13.89
C ALA A 51 -19.41 22.97 -12.59
N ALA A 52 -18.30 23.56 -12.16
CA ALA A 52 -17.63 23.18 -10.93
C ALA A 52 -18.54 23.33 -9.70
N GLU A 53 -19.18 24.49 -9.56
CA GLU A 53 -20.05 24.77 -8.42
C GLU A 53 -21.31 23.89 -8.41
N ARG A 54 -21.91 23.66 -9.59
CA ARG A 54 -23.03 22.71 -9.73
C ARG A 54 -22.64 21.30 -9.29
N LEU A 55 -21.45 20.84 -9.66
CA LEU A 55 -20.97 19.51 -9.28
C LEU A 55 -20.61 19.41 -7.80
N ILE A 56 -20.01 20.46 -7.22
CA ILE A 56 -19.74 20.55 -5.78
C ILE A 56 -21.03 20.35 -5.00
N ARG A 57 -22.09 21.11 -5.33
CA ARG A 57 -23.40 20.99 -4.67
C ARG A 57 -24.06 19.62 -4.93
N LYS A 58 -23.95 19.10 -6.16
CA LYS A 58 -24.50 17.78 -6.54
C LYS A 58 -23.88 16.64 -5.72
N TYR A 59 -22.56 16.67 -5.52
CA TYR A 59 -21.86 15.66 -4.72
C TYR A 59 -21.81 16.00 -3.23
N GLY A 60 -22.30 17.18 -2.82
CA GLY A 60 -22.28 17.65 -1.44
C GLY A 60 -20.88 17.83 -0.89
N LEU A 61 -19.94 18.31 -1.72
CA LEU A 61 -18.53 18.52 -1.34
C LEU A 61 -18.33 19.77 -0.47
N ASP A 62 -19.36 20.59 -0.35
CA ASP A 62 -19.48 21.77 0.48
C ASP A 62 -20.13 21.48 1.85
N GLN A 63 -20.49 20.21 2.11
CA GLN A 63 -21.17 19.83 3.34
C GLN A 63 -20.23 19.77 4.55
N PRO A 64 -20.76 19.92 5.78
CA PRO A 64 -19.97 19.72 6.99
C PRO A 64 -19.30 18.34 7.01
N MET A 65 -18.06 18.31 7.51
CA MET A 65 -17.22 17.10 7.54
C MET A 65 -17.95 15.84 8.04
N PRO A 66 -18.73 15.87 9.15
CA PRO A 66 -19.41 14.67 9.65
C PRO A 66 -20.41 14.08 8.66
N VAL A 67 -21.09 14.94 7.89
CA VAL A 67 -22.08 14.53 6.87
C VAL A 67 -21.37 13.87 5.69
N MET A 68 -20.27 14.46 5.22
CA MET A 68 -19.47 13.89 4.13
C MET A 68 -18.83 12.56 4.54
N TYR A 69 -18.27 12.48 5.75
CA TYR A 69 -17.66 11.26 6.27
C TYR A 69 -18.68 10.13 6.39
N GLY A 70 -19.88 10.41 6.94
CA GLY A 70 -20.95 9.43 7.06
C GLY A 70 -21.41 8.88 5.70
N LYS A 71 -21.55 9.76 4.69
CA LYS A 71 -21.88 9.35 3.31
C LYS A 71 -20.79 8.49 2.70
N TRP A 72 -19.53 8.91 2.83
CA TRP A 72 -18.38 8.16 2.33
C TRP A 72 -18.29 6.78 2.98
N LEU A 73 -18.41 6.71 4.31
CA LEU A 73 -18.36 5.45 5.05
C LEU A 73 -19.49 4.51 4.63
N LEU A 74 -20.71 5.02 4.44
CA LEU A 74 -21.83 4.21 3.97
C LEU A 74 -21.59 3.63 2.57
N ASN A 75 -20.97 4.40 1.66
CA ASN A 75 -20.61 3.92 0.33
C ASN A 75 -19.52 2.84 0.41
N VAL A 76 -18.49 3.04 1.24
CA VAL A 76 -17.44 2.04 1.48
C VAL A 76 -18.02 0.74 2.01
N LEU A 77 -18.96 0.80 2.97
CA LEU A 77 -19.63 -0.37 3.52
C LEU A 77 -20.52 -1.10 2.49
N LYS A 78 -20.98 -0.41 1.44
CA LYS A 78 -21.68 -1.00 0.29
C LYS A 78 -20.73 -1.56 -0.77
N GLY A 79 -19.42 -1.47 -0.56
CA GLY A 79 -18.39 -1.91 -1.50
C GLY A 79 -17.97 -0.85 -2.53
N ASP A 80 -18.50 0.37 -2.46
CA ASP A 80 -18.07 1.47 -3.31
C ASP A 80 -16.91 2.24 -2.64
N LEU A 81 -15.69 1.86 -3.03
CA LEU A 81 -14.45 2.50 -2.60
C LEU A 81 -14.14 3.78 -3.39
N GLY A 82 -14.97 4.15 -4.36
CA GLY A 82 -14.76 5.30 -5.22
C GLY A 82 -13.75 5.08 -6.34
N TYR A 83 -13.18 6.18 -6.83
CA TYR A 83 -12.34 6.22 -8.01
C TYR A 83 -10.95 6.79 -7.70
N SER A 84 -9.90 6.14 -8.20
CA SER A 84 -8.52 6.61 -8.06
C SER A 84 -8.15 7.53 -9.20
N LEU A 85 -7.74 8.77 -8.89
CA LEU A 85 -7.21 9.70 -9.90
C LEU A 85 -5.83 9.29 -10.41
N VAL A 86 -4.99 8.78 -9.53
CA VAL A 86 -3.64 8.31 -9.87
C VAL A 86 -3.73 7.04 -10.70
N GLY A 87 -4.57 6.08 -10.28
CA GLY A 87 -4.76 4.82 -10.99
C GLY A 87 -5.68 4.89 -12.21
N LYS A 88 -6.41 6.01 -12.39
CA LYS A 88 -7.47 6.18 -13.42
C LYS A 88 -8.42 4.97 -13.52
N ALA A 89 -8.79 4.40 -12.36
CA ALA A 89 -9.61 3.20 -12.26
C ALA A 89 -10.41 3.20 -10.95
N PRO A 90 -11.50 2.41 -10.86
CA PRO A 90 -12.16 2.13 -9.59
C PRO A 90 -11.16 1.61 -8.56
N VAL A 91 -11.21 2.10 -7.33
CA VAL A 91 -10.24 1.76 -6.27
C VAL A 91 -10.24 0.25 -6.01
N ALA A 92 -11.42 -0.38 -5.97
CA ALA A 92 -11.54 -1.83 -5.79
C ALA A 92 -10.80 -2.62 -6.88
N LYS A 93 -10.90 -2.19 -8.14
CA LYS A 93 -10.20 -2.81 -9.26
C LYS A 93 -8.68 -2.64 -9.15
N ALA A 94 -8.24 -1.42 -8.83
CA ALA A 94 -6.81 -1.14 -8.65
C ALA A 94 -6.19 -1.92 -7.48
N ILE A 95 -6.94 -2.15 -6.39
CA ILE A 95 -6.52 -3.01 -5.28
C ILE A 95 -6.45 -4.46 -5.75
N ALA A 96 -7.49 -4.97 -6.41
CA ALA A 96 -7.54 -6.35 -6.89
C ALA A 96 -6.39 -6.67 -7.87
N GLU A 97 -6.02 -5.73 -8.74
CA GLU A 97 -4.91 -5.90 -9.67
C GLU A 97 -3.53 -5.90 -8.98
N ARG A 98 -3.36 -5.17 -7.86
CA ARG A 98 -2.05 -5.04 -7.17
C ARG A 98 -1.87 -5.97 -5.98
N PHE A 99 -2.97 -6.44 -5.40
CA PHE A 99 -2.95 -7.29 -4.21
C PHE A 99 -2.13 -8.58 -4.41
N PRO A 100 -2.26 -9.32 -5.54
CA PRO A 100 -1.47 -10.53 -5.78
C PRO A 100 0.04 -10.28 -5.74
N TYR A 101 0.51 -9.17 -6.32
CA TYR A 101 1.93 -8.79 -6.31
C TYR A 101 2.46 -8.57 -4.90
N THR A 102 1.67 -7.90 -4.04
CA THR A 102 2.05 -7.65 -2.64
C THR A 102 2.04 -8.95 -1.83
N LEU A 103 1.03 -9.80 -2.07
CA LEU A 103 0.91 -11.08 -1.40
C LEU A 103 2.07 -12.01 -1.75
N GLU A 104 2.38 -12.13 -3.03
CA GLU A 104 3.52 -12.92 -3.52
C GLU A 104 4.84 -12.44 -2.93
N LEU A 105 5.11 -11.13 -2.97
CA LEU A 105 6.32 -10.55 -2.38
C LEU A 105 6.41 -10.83 -0.88
N ALA A 106 5.30 -10.70 -0.15
CA ALA A 106 5.25 -10.97 1.27
C ALA A 106 5.53 -12.46 1.57
N LEU A 107 5.00 -13.38 0.78
CA LEU A 107 5.24 -14.83 0.93
C LEU A 107 6.71 -15.18 0.68
N TYR A 108 7.32 -14.65 -0.38
CA TYR A 108 8.74 -14.86 -0.67
C TYR A 108 9.65 -14.24 0.39
N ALA A 109 9.30 -13.08 0.94
CA ALA A 109 10.08 -12.43 1.99
C ALA A 109 9.91 -13.13 3.35
N PHE A 110 8.73 -13.68 3.65
CA PHE A 110 8.40 -14.24 4.96
C PHE A 110 9.37 -15.33 5.41
N ILE A 111 9.64 -16.30 4.54
CA ILE A 111 10.50 -17.45 4.84
C ILE A 111 11.89 -16.99 5.26
N PRO A 112 12.71 -16.33 4.40
CA PRO A 112 14.07 -15.94 4.76
C PRO A 112 14.08 -14.99 5.96
N VAL A 113 13.14 -14.06 6.07
CA VAL A 113 13.08 -13.14 7.21
C VAL A 113 12.90 -13.89 8.52
N VAL A 114 11.92 -14.80 8.61
CA VAL A 114 11.65 -15.54 9.84
C VAL A 114 12.83 -16.44 10.21
N PHE A 115 13.36 -17.21 9.25
CA PHE A 115 14.47 -18.12 9.52
C PHE A 115 15.74 -17.38 9.93
N VAL A 116 16.13 -16.33 9.20
CA VAL A 116 17.33 -15.56 9.50
C VAL A 116 17.18 -14.77 10.79
N ALA A 117 16.02 -14.13 11.04
CA ALA A 117 15.79 -13.37 12.26
C ALA A 117 15.82 -14.27 13.50
N ILE A 118 15.19 -15.45 13.45
CA ILE A 118 15.23 -16.42 14.54
C ILE A 118 16.66 -16.91 14.75
N TRP A 119 17.38 -17.28 13.68
CA TRP A 119 18.75 -17.79 13.78
C TRP A 119 19.71 -16.75 14.38
N LEU A 120 19.68 -15.51 13.88
CA LEU A 120 20.48 -14.41 14.42
C LEU A 120 20.09 -14.06 15.85
N GLY A 121 18.78 -14.04 16.16
CA GLY A 121 18.26 -13.76 17.49
C GLY A 121 18.70 -14.79 18.53
N ILE A 122 18.59 -16.09 18.20
CA ILE A 122 19.09 -17.17 19.07
C ILE A 122 20.60 -17.07 19.23
N THR A 123 21.33 -16.84 18.14
CA THR A 123 22.80 -16.76 18.17
C THR A 123 23.28 -15.61 19.06
N SER A 124 22.66 -14.43 18.93
CA SER A 124 22.92 -13.25 19.77
C SER A 124 22.57 -13.52 21.24
N ALA A 125 21.44 -14.16 21.52
CA ALA A 125 21.01 -14.49 22.88
C ALA A 125 21.95 -15.49 23.58
N VAL A 126 22.34 -16.57 22.89
CA VAL A 126 23.23 -17.61 23.45
C VAL A 126 24.67 -17.08 23.64
N HIS A 127 25.11 -16.17 22.77
CA HIS A 127 26.46 -15.58 22.82
C HIS A 127 26.46 -14.20 23.47
N GLN A 128 25.60 -13.97 24.47
CA GLN A 128 25.43 -12.68 25.10
C GLN A 128 26.78 -12.04 25.49
N ASN A 129 26.97 -10.78 25.09
CA ASN A 129 28.15 -9.94 25.30
C ASN A 129 29.45 -10.44 24.64
N LYS A 130 29.37 -11.45 23.77
CA LYS A 130 30.49 -11.84 22.91
C LYS A 130 30.48 -11.03 21.62
N PHE A 131 31.58 -11.12 20.88
CA PHE A 131 31.75 -10.41 19.60
C PHE A 131 30.63 -10.70 18.59
N SER A 132 30.18 -11.95 18.47
CA SER A 132 29.09 -12.33 17.55
C SER A 132 27.79 -11.61 17.86
N ASP A 133 27.43 -11.53 19.13
CA ASP A 133 26.25 -10.82 19.61
C ASP A 133 26.37 -9.31 19.40
N GLN A 134 27.51 -8.69 19.73
CA GLN A 134 27.74 -7.28 19.45
C GLN A 134 27.64 -6.94 17.95
N PHE A 135 28.24 -7.77 17.09
CA PHE A 135 28.15 -7.61 15.64
C PHE A 135 26.71 -7.69 15.14
N ILE A 136 25.96 -8.72 15.56
CA ILE A 136 24.55 -8.91 15.17
C ILE A 136 23.70 -7.71 15.61
N ARG A 137 23.91 -7.21 16.84
CA ARG A 137 23.20 -6.03 17.34
C ARG A 137 23.50 -4.78 16.52
N VAL A 138 24.77 -4.51 16.22
CA VAL A 138 25.16 -3.36 15.40
C VAL A 138 24.57 -3.48 14.00
N PHE A 139 24.67 -4.66 13.38
CA PHE A 139 24.08 -4.91 12.07
C PHE A 139 22.57 -4.68 12.06
N ALA A 140 21.85 -5.21 13.05
CA ALA A 140 20.41 -5.02 13.20
C ALA A 140 20.04 -3.54 13.42
N LEU A 141 20.82 -2.82 14.22
CA LEU A 141 20.62 -1.39 14.45
C LEU A 141 20.82 -0.57 13.18
N ILE A 142 21.84 -0.87 12.37
CA ILE A 142 22.06 -0.21 11.07
C ILE A 142 20.86 -0.46 10.15
N GLY A 143 20.44 -1.72 10.02
CA GLY A 143 19.29 -2.08 9.19
C GLY A 143 18.01 -1.38 9.64
N TRP A 144 17.76 -1.30 10.94
CA TRP A 144 16.59 -0.63 11.51
C TRP A 144 16.62 0.89 11.40
N SER A 145 17.82 1.49 11.40
CA SER A 145 17.98 2.95 11.38
C SER A 145 17.94 3.53 9.96
N LEU A 146 18.14 2.70 8.93
CA LEU A 146 18.07 3.13 7.55
C LEU A 146 16.60 3.24 7.10
N PRO A 147 16.20 4.36 6.46
CA PRO A 147 14.89 4.42 5.83
C PRO A 147 14.77 3.36 4.73
N ASP A 148 13.66 2.63 4.70
CA ASP A 148 13.43 1.52 3.76
C ASP A 148 13.66 1.93 2.30
N PHE A 149 13.26 3.15 1.92
CA PHE A 149 13.45 3.64 0.55
C PHE A 149 14.94 3.85 0.20
N VAL A 150 15.76 4.31 1.15
CA VAL A 150 17.21 4.50 0.93
C VAL A 150 17.87 3.14 0.81
N PHE A 151 17.53 2.22 1.70
CA PHE A 151 18.05 0.86 1.66
C PHE A 151 17.69 0.18 0.34
N GLY A 152 16.43 0.28 -0.09
CA GLY A 152 15.98 -0.23 -1.39
C GLY A 152 16.76 0.36 -2.58
N LEU A 153 17.06 1.67 -2.56
CA LEU A 153 17.88 2.30 -3.59
C LEU A 153 19.33 1.81 -3.59
N LEU A 154 19.93 1.60 -2.41
CA LEU A 154 21.29 1.04 -2.31
C LEU A 154 21.36 -0.39 -2.81
N LEU A 155 20.35 -1.22 -2.50
CA LEU A 155 20.23 -2.58 -3.02
C LEU A 155 20.10 -2.56 -4.54
N LEU A 156 19.26 -1.67 -5.11
CA LEU A 156 19.10 -1.55 -6.55
C LEU A 156 20.39 -1.08 -7.23
N TRP A 157 21.09 -0.09 -6.65
CA TRP A 157 22.38 0.34 -7.17
C TRP A 157 23.42 -0.79 -7.14
N GLY A 158 23.56 -1.49 -6.01
CA GLY A 158 24.55 -2.57 -5.87
C GLY A 158 24.24 -3.77 -6.73
N PHE A 159 23.03 -4.34 -6.60
CA PHE A 159 22.70 -5.62 -7.24
C PHE A 159 22.26 -5.48 -8.69
N TYR A 160 21.62 -4.39 -9.08
CA TYR A 160 21.25 -4.15 -10.48
C TYR A 160 22.34 -3.37 -11.22
N ALA A 161 22.73 -2.18 -10.77
CA ALA A 161 23.59 -1.31 -11.57
C ALA A 161 25.07 -1.71 -11.57
N VAL A 162 25.63 -2.18 -10.45
CA VAL A 162 27.04 -2.57 -10.35
C VAL A 162 27.26 -4.04 -10.68
N LEU A 163 26.49 -4.93 -10.04
CA LEU A 163 26.70 -6.38 -10.13
C LEU A 163 25.94 -7.04 -11.28
N GLY A 164 24.83 -6.45 -11.76
CA GLY A 164 24.00 -7.03 -12.81
C GLY A 164 23.32 -8.36 -12.43
N TRP A 165 23.11 -8.61 -11.13
CA TRP A 165 22.51 -9.87 -10.65
C TRP A 165 21.02 -9.97 -10.92
N PHE A 166 20.31 -8.85 -10.95
CA PHE A 166 18.86 -8.81 -11.15
C PHE A 166 18.48 -7.83 -12.27
N PRO A 167 17.41 -8.11 -13.04
CA PRO A 167 16.89 -7.18 -14.04
C PRO A 167 16.25 -5.96 -13.38
N PRO A 168 16.02 -4.87 -14.14
CA PRO A 168 15.22 -3.76 -13.66
C PRO A 168 13.74 -4.18 -13.60
N GLY A 169 13.09 -3.96 -12.46
CA GLY A 169 11.67 -4.29 -12.27
C GLY A 169 11.43 -5.62 -11.55
N MET A 170 10.17 -6.07 -11.54
CA MET A 170 9.78 -7.29 -10.82
C MET A 170 10.14 -8.57 -11.58
N ILE A 171 10.10 -8.52 -12.92
CA ILE A 171 10.34 -9.65 -13.82
C ILE A 171 11.20 -9.16 -14.99
N ASP A 172 12.11 -10.01 -15.47
CA ASP A 172 12.90 -9.75 -16.68
C ASP A 172 11.97 -9.45 -17.87
N THR A 173 12.28 -8.41 -18.64
CA THR A 173 11.51 -7.96 -19.80
C THR A 173 11.15 -9.09 -20.76
N LYS A 174 12.03 -10.09 -20.91
CA LYS A 174 11.76 -11.25 -21.79
C LYS A 174 10.57 -12.09 -21.32
N TYR A 175 10.40 -12.25 -20.01
CA TYR A 175 9.31 -13.02 -19.41
C TYR A 175 8.05 -12.18 -19.27
N GLU A 176 8.20 -10.86 -19.07
CA GLU A 176 7.04 -9.96 -19.03
C GLU A 176 6.23 -10.00 -20.34
N MET A 177 6.90 -10.14 -21.49
CA MET A 177 6.23 -10.31 -22.79
C MET A 177 5.40 -11.60 -22.85
N VAL A 178 5.90 -12.69 -22.27
CA VAL A 178 5.19 -13.98 -22.23
C VAL A 178 4.00 -13.90 -21.28
N LEU A 179 4.18 -13.34 -20.09
CA LEU A 179 3.12 -13.21 -19.08
C LEU A 179 1.96 -12.30 -19.53
N ARG A 180 2.25 -11.33 -20.39
CA ARG A 180 1.24 -10.44 -20.99
C ARG A 180 0.67 -10.98 -22.31
N SER A 181 1.16 -12.11 -22.80
CA SER A 181 0.67 -12.70 -24.05
C SER A 181 -0.76 -13.25 -23.88
N PRO A 182 -1.60 -13.24 -24.93
CA PRO A 182 -2.95 -13.80 -24.86
C PRO A 182 -2.99 -15.31 -24.55
N GLU A 183 -1.88 -16.01 -24.78
CA GLU A 183 -1.74 -17.45 -24.54
C GLU A 183 -1.48 -17.78 -23.07
N TRP A 184 -0.99 -16.82 -22.28
CA TRP A 184 -0.70 -17.01 -20.87
C TRP A 184 -1.92 -16.68 -20.00
N HIS A 185 -2.39 -17.69 -19.25
CA HIS A 185 -3.51 -17.54 -18.32
C HIS A 185 -3.04 -17.71 -16.88
N THR A 186 -2.92 -16.61 -16.15
CA THR A 186 -2.55 -16.64 -14.74
C THR A 186 -3.77 -17.00 -13.88
N ILE A 187 -3.72 -18.14 -13.19
CA ILE A 187 -4.81 -18.62 -12.34
C ILE A 187 -4.87 -17.83 -11.02
N THR A 188 -3.70 -17.56 -10.43
CA THR A 188 -3.53 -16.91 -9.11
C THR A 188 -3.50 -15.39 -9.19
N HIS A 189 -3.36 -14.83 -10.40
CA HIS A 189 -2.95 -13.45 -10.67
C HIS A 189 -1.59 -13.04 -10.06
N MET A 190 -0.82 -13.99 -9.52
CA MET A 190 0.53 -13.76 -9.02
C MET A 190 1.53 -13.75 -10.20
N PRO A 191 2.46 -12.79 -10.25
CA PRO A 191 3.43 -12.64 -11.33
C PRO A 191 4.31 -13.87 -11.61
N THR A 192 4.70 -14.62 -10.58
CA THR A 192 5.65 -15.75 -10.70
C THR A 192 5.05 -17.12 -10.42
N ILE A 193 3.76 -17.21 -10.06
CA ILE A 193 3.05 -18.45 -9.68
C ILE A 193 1.76 -18.65 -10.46
#